data_AF-A0A4Q3EKS2-F1
#
_entry.id   AF-A0A4Q3EKS2-F1
#
_cell.length_a   1.000
_cell.length_b   1.000
_cell.length_c   1.000
_cell.angle_alpha   90.00
_cell.angle_beta   90.00
_cell.angle_gamma   90.00
#
_symmetry.space_group_name_H-M   'P 1'
#
loop_
_entity.id
_entity.type
_entity.pdbx_description
1 polymer ?
#
loop_
_entity_poly.entity_id
_entity_poly.type
_entity_poly.pdbx_seq_one_letter_code
_entity_poly.pdbx_strand_id
1 'polypeptide(L)'
;MLRHTKNNARQATFLLSTLAASVMLAQQGYAAAPVIPAAGSAIKNTAYATYISPNGKNQNIQSNTVQVDVVALYAISLTTPATQVIEAGARVVWLNTLTNTSNTEASINIEKLAANDLSNIKVYVDSNKNGEFDASDELLSGSIVLDRLQSINLWVVATAAINLQDKQQVNLPIKAVVVEDTNVTASATDRLITYLPQLYASKTVDQENFNPITNKNFDLN
;
A
#
# COMPACT_ATOMS: atom_id res chain seq x y z
N MET A 1 -50.89 -71.79 -10.96
CA MET A 1 -50.58 -70.89 -9.83
C MET A 1 -49.08 -70.60 -9.86
N LEU A 2 -48.66 -69.47 -10.46
CA LEU A 2 -47.31 -68.90 -10.32
C LEU A 2 -47.42 -67.42 -10.71
N ARG A 3 -47.19 -66.52 -9.75
CA ARG A 3 -47.32 -65.06 -9.91
C ARG A 3 -45.98 -64.51 -10.41
N HIS A 4 -45.98 -63.88 -11.60
CA HIS A 4 -44.84 -63.09 -12.07
C HIS A 4 -44.79 -61.75 -11.33
N THR A 5 -43.78 -61.56 -10.49
CA THR A 5 -43.41 -60.26 -9.91
C THR A 5 -42.66 -59.43 -10.95
N LYS A 6 -43.25 -58.30 -11.37
CA LYS A 6 -42.57 -57.27 -12.17
C LYS A 6 -41.62 -56.48 -11.27
N ASN A 7 -40.31 -56.61 -11.49
CA ASN A 7 -39.30 -55.71 -10.96
C ASN A 7 -39.35 -54.39 -11.73
N ASN A 8 -39.89 -53.34 -11.11
CA ASN A 8 -39.80 -51.97 -11.63
C ASN A 8 -38.60 -51.27 -10.98
N ALA A 9 -37.41 -51.44 -11.57
CA ALA A 9 -36.26 -50.61 -11.25
C ALA A 9 -36.50 -49.20 -11.82
N ARG A 10 -36.87 -48.24 -10.96
CA ARG A 10 -36.90 -46.82 -11.32
C ARG A 10 -35.47 -46.32 -11.37
N GLN A 11 -34.93 -46.10 -12.57
CA GLN A 11 -33.67 -45.39 -12.76
C GLN A 11 -33.87 -43.93 -12.35
N ALA A 12 -33.28 -43.53 -11.23
CA ALA A 12 -33.20 -42.15 -10.82
C ALA A 12 -32.06 -41.47 -11.60
N THR A 13 -32.40 -40.81 -12.70
CA THR A 13 -31.45 -39.95 -13.43
C THR A 13 -31.15 -38.72 -12.57
N PHE A 14 -29.99 -38.69 -11.92
CA PHE A 14 -29.50 -37.49 -11.24
C PHE A 14 -28.94 -36.53 -12.28
N LEU A 15 -29.68 -35.46 -12.56
CA LEU A 15 -29.19 -34.34 -13.38
C LEU A 15 -28.06 -33.62 -12.62
N LEU A 16 -26.85 -33.76 -13.13
CA LEU A 16 -25.61 -33.18 -12.58
C LEU A 16 -25.46 -31.66 -12.91
N SER A 17 -26.56 -30.92 -13.02
CA SER A 17 -26.57 -29.57 -13.63
C SER A 17 -26.78 -28.41 -12.65
N THR A 18 -27.10 -28.68 -11.37
CA THR A 18 -27.36 -27.61 -10.38
C THR A 18 -26.12 -27.16 -9.61
N LEU A 19 -25.06 -27.97 -9.56
CA LEU A 19 -23.81 -27.63 -8.85
C LEU A 19 -23.04 -26.48 -9.54
N ALA A 20 -23.13 -26.38 -10.87
CA ALA A 20 -22.49 -25.30 -11.62
C ALA A 20 -23.20 -23.95 -11.48
N ALA A 21 -24.52 -23.96 -11.20
CA ALA A 21 -25.32 -22.73 -11.09
C ALA A 21 -25.20 -22.04 -9.73
N SER A 22 -24.93 -22.78 -8.64
CA SER A 22 -24.82 -22.20 -7.29
C SER A 22 -23.52 -21.42 -7.06
N VAL A 23 -22.46 -21.70 -7.82
CA VAL A 23 -21.18 -20.96 -7.73
C VAL A 23 -21.31 -19.54 -8.32
N MET A 24 -22.25 -19.32 -9.24
CA MET A 24 -22.36 -18.05 -9.98
C MET A 24 -23.24 -16.98 -9.31
N LEU A 25 -24.02 -17.32 -8.28
CA LEU A 25 -25.03 -16.43 -7.67
C LEU A 25 -24.58 -15.75 -6.37
N ALA A 26 -23.38 -16.05 -5.86
CA ALA A 26 -22.87 -15.45 -4.62
C ALA A 26 -22.20 -14.07 -4.80
N GLN A 27 -22.20 -13.50 -6.02
CA GLN A 27 -21.44 -12.28 -6.35
C GLN A 27 -22.26 -10.98 -6.35
N GLN A 28 -23.41 -10.93 -5.68
CA GLN A 28 -24.21 -9.70 -5.63
C GLN A 28 -24.14 -9.03 -4.27
N GLY A 29 -23.36 -7.95 -4.23
CA GLY A 29 -23.42 -6.92 -3.20
C GLY A 29 -22.67 -7.30 -1.93
N TYR A 30 -21.47 -6.76 -1.77
CA TYR A 30 -21.22 -5.58 -0.93
C TYR A 30 -19.84 -5.07 -1.31
N ALA A 31 -19.67 -3.76 -1.42
CA ALA A 31 -18.34 -3.14 -1.36
C ALA A 31 -17.81 -3.26 0.08
N ALA A 32 -17.73 -4.49 0.58
CA ALA A 32 -16.95 -4.81 1.76
C ALA A 32 -15.49 -4.78 1.33
N ALA A 33 -14.62 -4.28 2.22
CA ALA A 33 -13.18 -4.42 2.08
C ALA A 33 -12.82 -5.85 1.61
N PRO A 34 -11.76 -6.03 0.81
CA PRO A 34 -11.40 -7.32 0.26
C PRO A 34 -11.45 -8.41 1.34
N VAL A 35 -12.39 -9.36 1.20
CA VAL A 35 -12.54 -10.47 2.14
C VAL A 35 -11.46 -11.49 1.80
N ILE A 36 -10.27 -11.29 2.35
CA ILE A 36 -9.17 -12.24 2.25
C ILE A 36 -9.36 -13.25 3.39
N PRO A 37 -9.62 -14.54 3.10
CA PRO A 37 -9.78 -15.55 4.15
C PRO A 37 -8.53 -15.63 5.01
N ALA A 38 -8.72 -15.64 6.32
CA ALA A 38 -7.59 -15.66 7.23
C ALA A 38 -6.84 -16.99 7.16
N ALA A 39 -5.50 -16.93 7.13
CA ALA A 39 -4.67 -18.10 7.32
C ALA A 39 -5.09 -18.86 8.59
N GLY A 40 -5.14 -20.19 8.51
CA GLY A 40 -5.65 -21.08 9.54
C GLY A 40 -7.18 -21.22 9.58
N SER A 41 -7.92 -20.48 8.74
CA SER A 41 -9.38 -20.68 8.62
C SER A 41 -9.70 -21.89 7.76
N ALA A 42 -10.84 -22.54 8.05
CA ALA A 42 -11.36 -23.65 7.28
C ALA A 42 -12.54 -23.21 6.40
N ILE A 43 -12.45 -23.46 5.09
CA ILE A 43 -13.57 -23.32 4.16
C ILE A 43 -14.29 -24.67 4.11
N LYS A 44 -15.55 -24.69 4.58
CA LYS A 44 -16.36 -25.91 4.67
C LYS A 44 -17.48 -25.89 3.63
N ASN A 45 -17.65 -26.99 2.91
CA ASN A 45 -18.77 -27.21 1.99
C ASN A 45 -19.61 -28.39 2.48
N THR A 46 -20.89 -28.14 2.74
CA THR A 46 -21.89 -29.16 3.08
C THR A 46 -23.11 -28.91 2.20
N ALA A 47 -23.55 -29.92 1.45
CA ALA A 47 -24.78 -29.85 0.67
C ALA A 47 -25.97 -30.33 1.51
N TYR A 48 -27.12 -29.67 1.33
CA TYR A 48 -28.38 -30.02 1.99
C TYR A 48 -29.42 -30.40 0.93
N ALA A 49 -30.21 -31.43 1.21
CA ALA A 49 -31.33 -31.83 0.37
C ALA A 49 -32.60 -31.95 1.22
N THR A 50 -33.67 -31.33 0.73
CA THR A 50 -34.99 -31.37 1.37
C THR A 50 -35.97 -32.13 0.49
N TYR A 51 -36.70 -33.09 1.06
CA TYR A 51 -37.74 -33.83 0.32
C TYR A 51 -38.94 -34.16 1.21
N ILE A 52 -40.10 -34.42 0.60
CA ILE A 52 -41.27 -34.93 1.31
C ILE A 52 -41.23 -36.46 1.27
N SER A 53 -41.18 -37.07 2.46
CA SER A 53 -41.24 -38.53 2.62
C SER A 53 -42.61 -39.08 2.19
N PRO A 54 -42.73 -40.39 1.89
CA PRO A 54 -44.02 -41.01 1.54
C PRO A 54 -45.13 -40.82 2.59
N ASN A 55 -44.75 -40.48 3.83
CA ASN A 55 -45.65 -40.25 4.96
C ASN A 55 -46.09 -38.76 5.05
N GLY A 56 -45.76 -37.94 4.05
CA GLY A 56 -46.08 -36.50 3.99
C GLY A 56 -45.19 -35.60 4.85
N LYS A 57 -44.16 -36.14 5.53
CA LYS A 57 -43.24 -35.34 6.37
C LYS A 57 -42.06 -34.80 5.57
N ASN A 58 -41.72 -33.52 5.77
CA ASN A 58 -40.47 -32.93 5.29
C ASN A 58 -39.26 -33.62 5.94
N GLN A 59 -38.27 -33.93 5.13
CA GLN A 59 -36.98 -34.49 5.53
C GLN A 59 -35.88 -33.55 5.06
N ASN A 60 -34.87 -33.36 5.89
CA ASN A 60 -33.64 -32.65 5.54
C ASN A 60 -32.47 -33.60 5.78
N ILE A 61 -31.71 -33.87 4.73
CA ILE A 61 -30.49 -34.69 4.79
C ILE A 61 -29.31 -33.84 4.34
N GLN A 62 -28.15 -34.09 4.94
CA GLN A 62 -26.90 -33.42 4.60
C GLN A 62 -25.90 -34.40 3.96
N SER A 63 -25.07 -33.89 3.06
CA SER A 63 -23.89 -34.62 2.59
C SER A 63 -22.82 -34.67 3.68
N ASN A 64 -21.70 -35.34 3.37
CA ASN A 64 -20.47 -35.13 4.12
C ASN A 64 -19.99 -33.68 3.94
N THR A 65 -19.30 -33.16 4.95
CA THR A 65 -18.60 -31.88 4.86
C THR A 65 -17.23 -32.08 4.24
N VAL A 66 -16.93 -31.33 3.19
CA VAL A 66 -15.58 -31.18 2.65
C VAL A 66 -14.95 -29.93 3.27
N GLN A 67 -13.69 -30.03 3.70
CA GLN A 67 -12.95 -28.92 4.30
C GLN A 67 -11.67 -28.64 3.51
N VAL A 68 -11.36 -27.36 3.31
CA VAL A 68 -10.09 -26.85 2.80
C VAL A 68 -9.55 -25.84 3.79
N ASP A 69 -8.30 -26.00 4.20
CA ASP A 69 -7.63 -25.07 5.12
C ASP A 69 -6.90 -23.98 4.34
N VAL A 70 -7.01 -22.74 4.82
CA VAL A 70 -6.37 -21.57 4.23
C VAL A 70 -4.94 -21.46 4.77
N VAL A 71 -3.95 -21.54 3.89
CA VAL A 71 -2.53 -21.36 4.24
C VAL A 71 -2.15 -19.88 4.29
N ALA A 72 -1.05 -19.57 4.98
CA ALA A 72 -0.47 -18.23 4.98
C ALA A 72 0.06 -17.85 3.59
N LEU A 73 -0.25 -16.64 3.15
CA LEU A 73 0.21 -16.01 1.93
C LEU A 73 0.62 -14.57 2.29
N TYR A 74 1.90 -14.28 2.13
CA TYR A 74 2.48 -12.99 2.45
C TYR A 74 2.44 -12.05 1.25
N ALA A 75 2.05 -10.80 1.50
CA ALA A 75 2.05 -9.70 0.54
C ALA A 75 2.11 -8.37 1.31
N ILE A 76 2.85 -7.41 0.76
CA ILE A 76 2.95 -6.06 1.33
C ILE A 76 2.93 -5.01 0.22
N SER A 77 2.54 -3.78 0.56
CA SER A 77 2.67 -2.62 -0.33
C SER A 77 3.24 -1.42 0.41
N LEU A 78 4.00 -0.60 -0.30
CA LEU A 78 4.60 0.62 0.19
C LEU A 78 4.27 1.76 -0.77
N THR A 79 3.72 2.86 -0.28
CA THR A 79 3.38 4.02 -1.13
C THR A 79 4.63 4.81 -1.51
N THR A 80 4.56 5.53 -2.63
CA THR A 80 5.58 6.51 -3.02
C THR A 80 5.00 7.92 -2.85
N PRO A 81 5.61 8.79 -2.05
CA PRO A 81 5.13 10.15 -1.83
C PRO A 81 5.35 11.05 -3.03
N ALA A 82 4.72 12.22 -3.00
CA ALA A 82 4.99 13.29 -3.94
C ALA A 82 6.45 13.77 -3.84
N THR A 83 6.99 14.24 -4.97
CA THR A 83 8.33 14.82 -5.02
C THR A 83 8.38 16.10 -4.18
N GLN A 84 9.34 16.15 -3.25
CA GLN A 84 9.56 17.31 -2.40
C GLN A 84 10.43 18.35 -3.11
N VAL A 85 10.18 19.63 -2.84
CA VAL A 85 10.98 20.74 -3.39
C VAL A 85 11.63 21.45 -2.22
N ILE A 86 12.96 21.43 -2.18
CA ILE A 86 13.75 21.90 -1.02
C ILE A 86 14.98 22.70 -1.46
N GLU A 87 15.55 23.46 -0.53
CA GLU A 87 16.86 24.09 -0.72
C GLU A 87 17.98 23.06 -0.54
N ALA A 88 19.11 23.27 -1.22
CA ALA A 88 20.32 22.49 -0.95
C ALA A 88 20.73 22.66 0.53
N GLY A 89 21.11 21.57 1.20
CA GLY A 89 21.42 21.58 2.63
C GLY A 89 20.21 21.47 3.58
N ALA A 90 18.97 21.59 3.06
CA ALA A 90 17.78 21.55 3.90
C ALA A 90 17.44 20.12 4.37
N ARG A 91 16.67 20.05 5.46
CA ARG A 91 16.04 18.81 5.93
C ARG A 91 14.79 18.54 5.09
N VAL A 92 14.61 17.29 4.70
CA VAL A 92 13.45 16.79 3.95
C VAL A 92 12.75 15.69 4.74
N VAL A 93 11.42 15.65 4.62
CA VAL A 93 10.56 14.66 5.26
C VAL A 93 9.59 14.13 4.21
N TRP A 94 9.47 12.80 4.13
CA TRP A 94 8.54 12.12 3.25
C TRP A 94 7.61 11.23 4.06
N LEU A 95 6.32 11.22 3.69
CA LEU A 95 5.30 10.37 4.27
C LEU A 95 5.08 9.14 3.39
N ASN A 96 5.46 7.97 3.89
CA ASN A 96 5.20 6.68 3.27
C ASN A 96 4.12 5.94 4.06
N THR A 97 3.37 5.07 3.41
CA THR A 97 2.40 4.19 4.06
C THR A 97 2.76 2.76 3.71
N LEU A 98 3.05 1.96 4.74
CA LEU A 98 3.29 0.53 4.63
C LEU A 98 1.99 -0.21 4.98
N THR A 99 1.55 -1.09 4.11
CA THR A 99 0.35 -1.90 4.29
C THR A 99 0.68 -3.37 4.20
N ASN A 100 0.20 -4.15 5.18
CA ASN A 100 0.22 -5.60 5.11
C ASN A 100 -1.01 -6.08 4.30
N THR A 101 -0.79 -6.52 3.07
CA THR A 101 -1.83 -7.07 2.19
C THR A 101 -1.91 -8.60 2.25
N SER A 102 -1.17 -9.22 3.17
CA SER A 102 -1.18 -10.65 3.44
C SER A 102 -2.52 -11.11 3.98
N ASN A 103 -2.76 -12.42 3.92
CA ASN A 103 -3.87 -13.07 4.61
C ASN A 103 -3.50 -13.53 6.04
N THR A 104 -2.47 -12.93 6.64
CA THR A 104 -1.97 -13.23 7.98
C THR A 104 -1.23 -12.01 8.55
N GLU A 105 -0.93 -12.01 9.84
CA GLU A 105 0.04 -11.09 10.43
C GLU A 105 1.41 -11.27 9.73
N ALA A 106 2.15 -10.19 9.55
CA ALA A 106 3.47 -10.20 8.95
C ALA A 106 4.42 -9.28 9.71
N SER A 107 5.68 -9.70 9.81
CA SER A 107 6.78 -8.87 10.32
C SER A 107 7.56 -8.31 9.13
N ILE A 108 7.73 -6.99 9.07
CA ILE A 108 8.35 -6.30 7.94
C ILE A 108 9.59 -5.56 8.39
N ASN A 109 10.71 -5.78 7.70
CA ASN A 109 11.93 -5.01 7.85
C ASN A 109 12.03 -3.94 6.76
N ILE A 110 12.50 -2.75 7.13
CA ILE A 110 12.96 -1.75 6.17
C ILE A 110 14.47 -1.95 6.00
N GLU A 111 14.92 -2.16 4.76
CA GLU A 111 16.35 -2.27 4.46
C GLU A 111 17.07 -0.96 4.78
N LYS A 112 18.37 -1.08 5.07
CA LYS A 112 19.21 0.09 5.34
C LYS A 112 19.18 1.05 4.15
N LEU A 113 18.69 2.25 4.41
CA LEU A 113 18.57 3.32 3.42
C LEU A 113 19.91 4.03 3.22
N ALA A 114 20.26 4.30 1.96
CA ALA A 114 21.44 5.06 1.59
C ALA A 114 21.24 5.75 0.24
N ALA A 115 21.72 6.99 0.13
CA ALA A 115 21.85 7.72 -1.13
C ALA A 115 23.02 8.71 -0.99
N ASN A 116 23.80 8.90 -2.05
CA ASN A 116 25.04 9.70 -2.01
C ASN A 116 24.79 11.17 -1.62
N ASP A 117 23.66 11.71 -2.05
CA ASP A 117 23.29 13.12 -1.88
C ASP A 117 22.45 13.38 -0.62
N LEU A 118 22.28 12.37 0.24
CA LEU A 118 21.49 12.44 1.46
C LEU A 118 22.31 11.93 2.65
N SER A 119 22.13 12.59 3.79
CA SER A 119 22.74 12.22 5.07
C SER A 119 21.69 12.18 6.18
N ASN A 120 22.06 11.66 7.35
CA ASN A 120 21.20 11.56 8.53
C ASN A 120 19.84 10.89 8.25
N ILE A 121 19.83 9.89 7.36
CA ILE A 121 18.61 9.19 6.96
C ILE A 121 18.07 8.40 8.16
N LYS A 122 16.84 8.70 8.56
CA LYS A 122 16.12 8.05 9.66
C LYS A 122 14.69 7.75 9.22
N VAL A 123 14.13 6.67 9.76
CA VAL A 123 12.73 6.30 9.56
C VAL A 123 12.04 6.36 10.90
N TYR A 124 10.93 7.09 10.99
CA TYR A 124 10.09 7.17 12.17
C TYR A 124 8.73 6.56 11.89
N VAL A 125 8.12 5.96 12.90
CA VAL A 125 6.78 5.37 12.84
C VAL A 125 5.79 6.36 13.45
N ASP A 126 4.71 6.63 12.72
CA ASP A 126 3.56 7.41 13.18
C ASP A 126 2.73 6.60 14.17
N SER A 127 3.20 6.59 15.42
CA SER A 127 2.64 5.77 16.50
C SER A 127 1.27 6.28 16.97
N ASN A 128 1.04 7.59 16.89
CA ASN A 128 -0.21 8.22 17.33
C ASN A 128 -1.29 8.28 16.23
N LYS A 129 -0.91 8.00 14.96
CA LYS A 129 -1.77 7.97 13.77
C LYS A 129 -2.46 9.30 13.48
N ASN A 130 -1.82 10.42 13.83
CA ASN A 130 -2.37 11.75 13.57
C ASN A 130 -2.03 12.28 12.17
N GLY A 131 -1.08 11.63 11.46
CA GLY A 131 -0.64 12.05 10.14
C GLY A 131 0.23 13.32 10.14
N GLU A 132 0.79 13.69 11.29
CA GLU A 132 1.74 14.79 11.45
C GLU A 132 3.10 14.24 11.91
N PHE A 133 4.20 14.90 11.50
CA PHE A 133 5.52 14.53 11.98
C PHE A 133 5.83 15.31 13.27
N ASP A 134 5.78 14.63 14.42
CA ASP A 134 5.88 15.24 15.75
C ASP A 134 6.71 14.43 16.76
N ALA A 135 6.74 14.88 18.02
CA ALA A 135 7.58 14.30 19.07
C ALA A 135 7.09 12.93 19.59
N SER A 136 5.87 12.51 19.24
CA SER A 136 5.32 11.21 19.57
C SER A 136 5.65 10.13 18.52
N ASP A 137 6.27 10.52 17.41
CA ASP A 137 6.78 9.58 16.42
C ASP A 137 8.05 8.89 16.92
N GLU A 138 8.09 7.57 16.79
CA GLU A 138 9.18 6.76 17.32
C GLU A 138 10.18 6.39 16.23
N LEU A 139 11.48 6.46 16.54
CA LEU A 139 12.51 6.00 15.63
C LEU A 139 12.38 4.49 15.43
N LEU A 140 12.32 4.06 14.17
CA LEU A 140 12.28 2.64 13.81
C LEU A 140 13.55 1.92 14.27
N SER A 141 13.40 0.91 15.13
CA SER A 141 14.53 0.18 15.76
C SER A 141 14.50 -1.33 15.54
N GLY A 142 13.63 -1.83 14.65
CA GLY A 142 13.51 -3.25 14.35
C GLY A 142 12.45 -3.54 13.27
N SER A 143 11.89 -4.75 13.32
CA SER A 143 10.77 -5.15 12.45
C SER A 143 9.48 -4.48 12.89
N ILE A 144 8.64 -4.13 11.91
CA ILE A 144 7.28 -3.64 12.10
C ILE A 144 6.33 -4.83 11.99
N VAL A 145 5.55 -5.09 13.03
CA VAL A 145 4.50 -6.13 12.99
C VAL A 145 3.18 -5.49 12.63
N LEU A 146 2.52 -6.01 11.60
CA LEU A 146 1.22 -5.52 11.14
C LEU A 146 0.23 -6.69 11.04
N ASP A 147 -0.95 -6.51 11.61
CA ASP A 147 -2.08 -7.41 11.37
C ASP A 147 -2.46 -7.45 9.88
N ARG A 148 -3.24 -8.46 9.48
CA ARG A 148 -3.78 -8.52 8.11
C ARG A 148 -4.46 -7.20 7.76
N LEU A 149 -4.25 -6.69 6.55
CA LEU A 149 -4.88 -5.48 6.03
C LEU A 149 -4.61 -4.21 6.86
N GLN A 150 -3.73 -4.25 7.85
CA GLN A 150 -3.34 -3.08 8.62
C GLN A 150 -2.34 -2.24 7.83
N SER A 151 -2.44 -0.92 8.01
CA SER A 151 -1.46 0.04 7.50
C SER A 151 -0.85 0.85 8.64
N ILE A 152 0.36 1.32 8.41
CA ILE A 152 1.08 2.27 9.27
C ILE A 152 1.78 3.32 8.42
N ASN A 153 1.86 4.54 8.94
CA ASN A 153 2.58 5.63 8.31
C ASN A 153 4.04 5.64 8.79
N LEU A 154 4.94 5.93 7.86
CA LEU A 154 6.38 5.98 8.05
C LEU A 154 6.91 7.33 7.57
N TRP A 155 7.53 8.07 8.47
CA TRP A 155 8.22 9.31 8.16
C TRP A 155 9.67 9.02 7.83
N VAL A 156 10.07 9.27 6.59
CA VAL A 156 11.47 9.17 6.18
C VAL A 156 12.07 10.56 6.21
N VAL A 157 13.10 10.75 7.03
CA VAL A 157 13.74 12.04 7.28
C VAL A 157 15.19 11.96 6.83
N ALA A 158 15.64 12.95 6.06
CA ALA A 158 17.02 13.06 5.64
C ALA A 158 17.47 14.52 5.55
N THR A 159 18.78 14.73 5.42
CA THR A 159 19.39 16.03 5.14
C THR A 159 20.01 15.99 3.76
N ALA A 160 19.58 16.88 2.87
CA ALA A 160 20.11 16.99 1.52
C ALA A 160 21.52 17.61 1.53
N ALA A 161 22.36 17.20 0.60
CA ALA A 161 23.70 17.77 0.47
C ALA A 161 23.66 19.26 0.09
N ILE A 162 24.63 20.05 0.55
CA ILE A 162 24.68 21.50 0.32
C ILE A 162 25.17 21.87 -1.09
N ASN A 163 25.82 20.95 -1.78
CA ASN A 163 26.41 21.14 -3.12
C ASN A 163 25.47 20.74 -4.27
N LEU A 164 24.20 20.45 -3.98
CA LEU A 164 23.21 20.13 -5.00
C LEU A 164 22.96 21.33 -5.91
N GLN A 165 22.81 21.05 -7.20
CA GLN A 165 22.61 22.07 -8.23
C GLN A 165 21.15 22.51 -8.31
N ASP A 166 20.88 23.65 -8.95
CA ASP A 166 19.50 24.07 -9.24
C ASP A 166 18.78 22.99 -10.08
N LYS A 167 17.56 22.64 -9.67
CA LYS A 167 16.70 21.62 -10.29
C LYS A 167 17.30 20.20 -10.32
N GLN A 168 18.31 19.92 -9.51
CA GLN A 168 18.84 18.57 -9.39
C GLN A 168 17.82 17.66 -8.68
N GLN A 169 17.53 16.51 -9.29
CA GLN A 169 16.68 15.50 -8.68
C GLN A 169 17.53 14.49 -7.88
N VAL A 170 17.10 14.18 -6.66
CA VAL A 170 17.69 13.14 -5.81
C VAL A 170 16.62 12.10 -5.47
N ASN A 171 17.01 10.84 -5.51
CA ASN A 171 16.14 9.69 -5.25
C ASN A 171 16.67 8.89 -4.06
N LEU A 172 15.78 8.53 -3.13
CA LEU A 172 16.04 7.62 -2.03
C LEU A 172 15.18 6.37 -2.21
N PRO A 173 15.75 5.24 -2.68
CA PRO A 173 15.01 3.99 -2.77
C PRO A 173 14.76 3.44 -1.36
N ILE A 174 13.53 3.00 -1.12
CA ILE A 174 13.11 2.33 0.11
C ILE A 174 12.69 0.92 -0.26
N LYS A 175 13.17 -0.07 0.49
CA LYS A 175 12.78 -1.46 0.32
C LYS A 175 12.32 -2.05 1.63
N ALA A 176 11.10 -2.57 1.61
CA ALA A 176 10.50 -3.33 2.69
C ALA A 176 10.55 -4.82 2.35
N VAL A 177 10.86 -5.68 3.32
CA VAL A 177 11.02 -7.13 3.16
C VAL A 177 10.27 -7.83 4.28
N VAL A 178 9.43 -8.81 3.94
CA VAL A 178 8.76 -9.66 4.92
C VAL A 178 9.78 -10.62 5.54
N VAL A 179 9.76 -10.76 6.87
CA VAL A 179 10.70 -11.61 7.61
C VAL A 179 10.37 -13.08 7.42
N GLU A 180 9.08 -13.42 7.38
CA GLU A 180 8.59 -14.79 7.23
C GLU A 180 8.76 -15.35 5.80
N ASP A 181 8.79 -14.49 4.79
CA ASP A 181 9.12 -14.82 3.40
C ASP A 181 9.94 -13.70 2.75
N THR A 182 11.26 -13.88 2.69
CA THR A 182 12.20 -12.87 2.18
C THR A 182 12.07 -12.60 0.68
N ASN A 183 11.30 -13.40 -0.07
CA ASN A 183 11.00 -13.12 -1.48
C ASN A 183 9.89 -12.08 -1.63
N VAL A 184 9.11 -11.84 -0.58
CA VAL A 184 8.04 -10.86 -0.56
C VAL A 184 8.61 -9.50 -0.16
N THR A 185 8.66 -8.60 -1.13
CA THR A 185 9.22 -7.26 -0.95
C THR A 185 8.30 -6.20 -1.55
N ALA A 186 8.32 -5.01 -0.97
CA ALA A 186 7.77 -3.80 -1.59
C ALA A 186 8.88 -2.76 -1.74
N SER A 187 8.82 -1.95 -2.79
CA SER A 187 9.78 -0.88 -3.01
C SER A 187 9.06 0.42 -3.34
N ALA A 188 9.61 1.51 -2.83
CA ALA A 188 9.19 2.88 -3.10
C ALA A 188 10.41 3.74 -3.40
N THR A 189 10.20 4.94 -3.92
CA THR A 189 11.30 5.88 -4.14
C THR A 189 10.87 7.27 -3.70
N ASP A 190 11.46 7.73 -2.61
CA ASP A 190 11.29 9.09 -2.13
C ASP A 190 12.13 10.02 -3.01
N ARG A 191 11.50 11.10 -3.50
CA ARG A 191 12.13 12.01 -4.47
C ARG A 191 12.14 13.41 -3.92
N LEU A 192 13.23 14.12 -4.20
CA LEU A 192 13.30 15.57 -4.05
C LEU A 192 13.89 16.23 -5.30
N ILE A 193 13.56 17.50 -5.48
CA ILE A 193 14.19 18.41 -6.43
C ILE A 193 14.71 19.60 -5.65
N THR A 194 15.96 19.98 -5.88
CA THR A 194 16.55 21.17 -5.27
C THR A 194 16.25 22.44 -6.03
N TYR A 195 16.17 23.55 -5.32
CA TYR A 195 16.24 24.89 -5.92
C TYR A 195 17.35 25.70 -5.23
N LEU A 196 18.01 26.56 -6.00
CA LEU A 196 18.94 27.55 -5.47
C LEU A 196 18.26 28.94 -5.46
N PRO A 197 18.51 29.77 -4.43
CA PRO A 197 18.01 31.13 -4.43
C PRO A 197 18.59 31.90 -5.62
N GLN A 198 17.73 32.53 -6.41
CA GLN A 198 18.14 33.41 -7.51
C GLN A 198 18.07 34.87 -7.04
N LEU A 199 19.22 35.55 -6.96
CA LEU A 199 19.29 36.98 -6.67
C LEU A 199 19.21 37.77 -7.98
N TYR A 200 18.10 38.49 -8.18
CA TYR A 200 17.96 39.46 -9.26
C TYR A 200 18.20 40.87 -8.71
N ALA A 201 19.30 41.50 -9.10
CA ALA A 201 19.57 42.91 -8.84
C ALA A 201 19.32 43.72 -10.12
N SER A 202 18.32 44.60 -10.12
CA SER A 202 18.12 45.60 -11.15
C SER A 202 18.61 46.95 -10.66
N LYS A 203 19.30 47.70 -11.52
CA LYS A 203 19.65 49.09 -11.29
C LYS A 203 19.05 49.93 -12.41
N THR A 204 18.28 50.93 -12.05
CA THR A 204 17.91 52.03 -12.94
C THR A 204 18.81 53.23 -12.63
N VAL A 205 19.14 54.01 -13.66
CA VAL A 205 19.77 55.31 -13.50
C VAL A 205 18.76 56.38 -13.89
N ASP A 206 18.62 57.43 -13.08
CA ASP A 206 17.61 58.48 -13.31
C ASP A 206 17.93 59.36 -14.53
N GLN A 207 19.20 59.40 -14.95
CA GLN A 207 19.65 60.06 -16.17
C GLN A 207 20.77 59.24 -16.81
N GLU A 208 20.52 58.72 -18.01
CA GLU A 208 21.55 58.07 -18.85
C GLU A 208 22.37 59.09 -19.65
N ASN A 209 21.82 60.29 -19.84
CA ASN A 209 22.43 61.36 -20.62
C ASN A 209 22.53 62.64 -19.79
N PHE A 210 23.72 63.23 -19.81
CA PHE A 210 23.96 64.55 -19.28
C PHE A 210 23.85 65.58 -20.42
N ASN A 211 22.86 66.49 -20.33
CA ASN A 211 22.74 67.62 -21.24
C ASN A 211 23.23 68.89 -20.53
N PRO A 212 24.47 69.34 -20.75
CA PRO A 212 24.98 70.57 -20.13
C PRO A 212 24.18 71.77 -20.64
N ILE A 213 23.65 72.56 -19.70
CA ILE A 213 23.09 73.90 -19.98
C ILE A 213 24.26 74.89 -20.07
N THR A 214 24.27 75.72 -21.12
CA THR A 214 25.37 76.63 -21.51
C THR A 214 25.75 77.70 -20.48
N ASN A 215 25.06 77.78 -19.34
CA ASN A 215 25.28 78.79 -18.29
C ASN A 215 25.81 78.20 -16.96
N LYS A 216 26.30 76.96 -16.95
CA LYS A 216 27.03 76.39 -15.80
C LYS A 216 28.34 75.78 -16.25
N ASN A 217 29.45 76.16 -15.61
CA ASN A 217 30.73 75.51 -15.81
C ASN A 217 30.74 74.20 -15.04
N PHE A 218 30.95 73.09 -15.74
CA PHE A 218 31.06 71.76 -15.15
C PHE A 218 32.52 71.31 -15.32
N ASP A 219 33.42 71.86 -14.51
CA ASP A 219 34.81 71.43 -14.51
C ASP A 219 34.90 69.99 -14.00
N LEU A 220 35.54 69.12 -14.78
CA LEU A 220 35.99 67.81 -14.34
C LEU A 220 37.43 67.97 -13.87
N ASN A 221 37.63 68.07 -12.56
CA ASN A 221 38.96 67.93 -11.94
C ASN A 221 39.35 66.46 -11.84
#